data_AF-A0A7S3T909-F1
#
_entry.id   AF-A0A7S3T909-F1
#
_cell.length_a   1.000
_cell.length_b   1.000
_cell.length_c   1.000
_cell.angle_alpha   90.00
_cell.angle_beta   90.00
_cell.angle_gamma   90.00
#
_symmetry.space_group_name_H-M   'P 1'
#
loop_
_entity.id
_entity.type
_entity.pdbx_description
1 polymer ?
#
loop_
_entity_poly.entity_id
_entity_poly.type
_entity_poly.pdbx_seq_one_letter_code
_entity_poly.pdbx_strand_id
1 'polypeptide(L)'
;SIALKVRLLDGREPLFSLDPVDPTNSKSLQKKVFDPEWLAGTSVGEVMFQADYHLKELSMGASDQPVVGMKSCMENCHDEDETWQAREWFVVRKAEIQLSDDNVVIPFVKMGVEAREQVLKGSSLVDAAVTRSNHPLVKYAEAFTHSFDLIAERKSVIYHLRELAKASVLAKFMIESGLRLDQSWFDLAEEAKTTSPLEIPQLWLER
;
A
#
# COMPACT_ATOMS: atom_id res chain seq x y z
N SER A 1 -15.56 -3.11 -12.30
CA SER A 1 -14.27 -2.49 -11.93
C SER A 1 -14.22 -2.46 -10.42
N ILE A 2 -13.18 -3.03 -9.80
CA ILE A 2 -13.10 -3.15 -8.33
C ILE A 2 -13.03 -1.77 -7.66
N ALA A 3 -12.22 -0.85 -8.18
CA ALA A 3 -12.10 0.51 -7.62
C ALA A 3 -13.44 1.27 -7.60
N LEU A 4 -14.23 1.17 -8.67
CA LEU A 4 -15.59 1.74 -8.71
C LEU A 4 -16.52 1.07 -7.69
N LYS A 5 -16.44 -0.25 -7.54
CA LYS A 5 -17.25 -1.01 -6.58
C LYS A 5 -16.93 -0.63 -5.14
N VAL A 6 -15.65 -0.54 -4.77
CA VAL A 6 -15.23 -0.07 -3.44
C VAL A 6 -15.77 1.33 -3.17
N ARG A 7 -15.61 2.25 -4.12
CA ARG A 7 -16.07 3.62 -3.93
C ARG A 7 -17.60 3.73 -3.79
N LEU A 8 -18.35 2.93 -4.56
CA LEU A 8 -19.80 2.92 -4.52
C LEU A 8 -20.34 2.30 -3.22
N LEU A 9 -19.79 1.17 -2.78
CA LEU A 9 -20.31 0.41 -1.63
C LEU A 9 -19.78 0.95 -0.29
N ASP A 10 -18.50 1.30 -0.24
CA ASP A 10 -17.80 1.62 1.01
C ASP A 10 -17.53 3.12 1.17
N GLY A 11 -17.71 3.93 0.11
CA GLY A 11 -17.57 5.38 0.16
C GLY A 11 -16.14 5.89 0.38
N ARG A 12 -15.14 5.00 0.38
CA ARG A 12 -13.72 5.29 0.65
C ARG A 12 -12.79 4.51 -0.27
N GLU A 13 -11.50 4.78 -0.17
CA GLU A 13 -10.44 4.04 -0.82
C GLU A 13 -10.20 2.66 -0.19
N PRO A 14 -9.74 1.67 -0.97
CA PRO A 14 -9.35 0.36 -0.44
C PRO A 14 -8.12 0.49 0.46
N LEU A 15 -8.10 -0.27 1.55
CA LEU A 15 -6.98 -0.33 2.50
C LEU A 15 -6.52 -1.77 2.71
N PHE A 16 -5.21 -1.93 2.93
CA PHE A 16 -4.58 -3.19 3.24
C PHE A 16 -3.55 -3.00 4.36
N SER A 17 -3.46 -3.96 5.27
CA SER A 17 -2.36 -4.04 6.23
C SER A 17 -1.97 -5.49 6.54
N LEU A 18 -0.73 -5.66 6.99
CA LEU A 18 -0.29 -6.85 7.71
C LEU A 18 -0.29 -6.53 9.20
N ASP A 19 -1.14 -7.25 9.94
CA ASP A 19 -1.29 -7.05 11.38
C ASP A 19 -0.92 -8.34 12.13
N PRO A 20 -0.33 -8.24 13.33
CA PRO A 20 -0.07 -9.42 14.14
C PRO A 20 -1.38 -10.10 14.56
N VAL A 21 -1.40 -11.44 14.54
CA VAL A 21 -2.52 -12.23 15.07
C VAL A 21 -2.68 -12.01 16.59
N ASP A 22 -1.55 -11.84 17.28
CA ASP A 22 -1.47 -11.49 18.70
C ASP A 22 -0.54 -10.27 18.86
N PRO A 23 -1.09 -9.08 19.14
CA PRO A 23 -0.33 -7.84 19.25
C PRO A 23 0.57 -7.81 20.50
N THR A 24 0.37 -8.71 21.46
CA THR A 24 1.19 -8.79 22.68
C THR A 24 2.44 -9.66 22.49
N ASN A 25 2.48 -10.44 21.41
CA ASN A 25 3.58 -11.33 21.09
C ASN A 25 4.34 -10.83 19.85
N SER A 26 5.57 -10.35 20.05
CA SER A 26 6.43 -9.85 18.96
C SER A 26 6.78 -10.92 17.92
N LYS A 27 6.62 -12.21 18.24
CA LYS A 27 6.84 -13.34 17.32
C LYS A 27 5.53 -13.87 16.72
N SER A 28 4.43 -13.16 16.90
CA SER A 28 3.14 -13.57 16.36
C SER A 28 3.17 -13.57 14.82
N LEU A 29 2.43 -14.52 14.23
CA LEU A 29 2.21 -14.53 12.80
C LEU A 29 1.48 -13.25 12.37
N GLN A 30 1.74 -12.82 11.15
CA GLN A 30 1.03 -11.70 10.54
C GLN A 30 -0.18 -12.25 9.76
N LYS A 31 -1.33 -11.57 9.86
CA LYS A 31 -2.52 -11.83 9.05
C LYS A 31 -2.72 -10.72 8.04
N LYS A 32 -3.22 -11.07 6.87
CA LYS A 32 -3.69 -10.12 5.86
C LYS A 32 -5.00 -9.48 6.32
N VAL A 33 -5.05 -8.16 6.39
CA VAL A 33 -6.24 -7.39 6.71
C VAL A 33 -6.60 -6.54 5.50
N PHE A 34 -7.76 -6.82 4.92
CA PHE A 34 -8.31 -6.09 3.79
C PHE A 34 -9.49 -5.25 4.25
N ASP A 35 -9.61 -4.06 3.69
CA ASP A 35 -10.72 -3.19 4.00
C ASP A 35 -11.18 -2.46 2.72
N PRO A 36 -12.35 -2.82 2.16
CA PRO A 36 -13.30 -3.81 2.68
C PRO A 36 -12.82 -5.27 2.58
N GLU A 37 -13.34 -6.14 3.47
CA GLU A 37 -12.92 -7.54 3.61
C GLU A 37 -13.03 -8.35 2.30
N TRP A 38 -14.02 -8.03 1.46
CA TRP A 38 -14.27 -8.73 0.19
C TRP A 38 -13.18 -8.51 -0.86
N LEU A 39 -12.22 -7.61 -0.64
CA LEU A 39 -11.03 -7.48 -1.49
C LEU A 39 -10.11 -8.71 -1.38
N ALA A 40 -10.20 -9.49 -0.30
CA ALA A 40 -9.46 -10.74 -0.18
C ALA A 40 -9.74 -11.65 -1.37
N GLY A 41 -8.68 -12.19 -1.98
CA GLY A 41 -8.79 -13.08 -3.14
C GLY A 41 -9.16 -12.40 -4.46
N THR A 42 -9.21 -11.07 -4.51
CA THR A 42 -9.30 -10.30 -5.75
C THR A 42 -7.92 -9.91 -6.26
N SER A 43 -7.81 -9.55 -7.54
CA SER A 43 -6.58 -9.00 -8.13
C SER A 43 -6.11 -7.70 -7.46
N VAL A 44 -7.05 -6.86 -6.99
CA VAL A 44 -6.72 -5.64 -6.23
C VAL A 44 -6.13 -5.97 -4.86
N GLY A 45 -6.77 -6.87 -4.11
CA GLY A 45 -6.25 -7.32 -2.82
C GLY A 45 -4.86 -7.94 -2.95
N GLU A 46 -4.65 -8.75 -4.00
CA GLU A 46 -3.36 -9.35 -4.28
C GLU A 46 -2.26 -8.31 -4.55
N VAL A 47 -2.52 -7.31 -5.41
CA VAL A 47 -1.56 -6.23 -5.68
C VAL A 47 -1.23 -5.46 -4.40
N MET A 48 -2.21 -5.16 -3.56
CA MET A 48 -2.00 -4.44 -2.30
C MET A 48 -1.14 -5.26 -1.33
N PHE A 49 -1.42 -6.56 -1.18
CA PHE A 49 -0.62 -7.46 -0.37
C PHE A 49 0.82 -7.55 -0.89
N GLN A 50 1.01 -7.83 -2.17
CA GLN A 50 2.35 -8.03 -2.72
C GLN A 50 3.18 -6.75 -2.66
N ALA A 51 2.59 -5.59 -2.91
CA ALA A 51 3.33 -4.33 -2.83
C ALA A 51 3.82 -4.07 -1.40
N ASP A 52 2.94 -4.27 -0.42
CA ASP A 52 3.22 -4.10 1.00
C ASP A 52 4.23 -5.14 1.53
N TYR A 53 4.11 -6.40 1.12
CA TYR A 53 5.09 -7.45 1.40
C TYR A 53 6.47 -7.09 0.82
N HIS A 54 6.51 -6.67 -0.45
CA HIS A 54 7.77 -6.31 -1.10
C HIS A 54 8.43 -5.07 -0.47
N LEU A 55 7.64 -4.09 -0.01
CA LEU A 55 8.15 -2.95 0.74
C LEU A 55 8.92 -3.41 1.99
N LYS A 56 8.38 -4.40 2.71
CA LYS A 56 9.00 -4.98 3.90
C LYS A 56 10.29 -5.73 3.60
N GLU A 57 10.31 -6.51 2.52
CA GLU A 57 11.56 -7.18 2.11
C GLU A 57 12.67 -6.17 1.80
N LEU A 58 12.32 -5.10 1.08
CA LEU A 58 13.27 -4.03 0.77
C LEU A 58 13.69 -3.27 2.04
N SER A 59 12.76 -2.90 2.92
CA SER A 59 13.11 -2.14 4.13
C SER A 59 13.94 -2.97 5.10
N MET A 60 13.69 -4.28 5.21
CA MET A 60 14.49 -5.21 6.01
C MET A 60 15.84 -5.59 5.37
N GLY A 61 16.13 -5.15 4.14
CA GLY A 61 17.35 -5.53 3.44
C GLY A 61 17.39 -7.01 3.00
N ALA A 62 16.23 -7.68 2.95
CA ALA A 62 16.09 -9.05 2.46
C ALA A 62 16.12 -9.13 0.92
N SER A 63 15.94 -7.98 0.25
CA SER A 63 15.99 -7.83 -1.21
C SER A 63 16.89 -6.67 -1.61
N ASP A 64 17.51 -6.78 -2.80
CA ASP A 64 18.33 -5.72 -3.37
C ASP A 64 17.52 -4.46 -3.63
N GLN A 65 18.09 -3.32 -3.25
CA GLN A 65 17.45 -2.02 -3.42
C GLN A 65 17.31 -1.69 -4.90
N PRO A 66 16.10 -1.30 -5.37
CA PRO A 66 15.86 -0.92 -6.76
C PRO A 66 16.63 0.34 -7.17
N VAL A 67 17.18 1.12 -6.24
CA VAL A 67 17.90 2.38 -6.48
C VAL A 67 19.31 2.26 -5.94
N VAL A 68 20.31 2.54 -6.79
CA VAL A 68 21.72 2.44 -6.42
C VAL A 68 22.04 3.44 -5.30
N GLY A 69 22.65 2.96 -4.22
CA GLY A 69 23.04 3.77 -3.07
C GLY A 69 21.91 4.08 -2.10
N MET A 70 20.68 3.65 -2.38
CA MET A 70 19.60 3.66 -1.39
C MET A 70 19.92 2.60 -0.33
N LYS A 71 19.82 2.99 0.95
CA LYS A 71 20.03 2.10 2.10
C LYS A 71 18.69 1.58 2.60
N SER A 72 18.64 0.32 3.00
CA SER A 72 17.54 -0.30 3.76
C SER A 72 17.38 0.32 5.15
N CYS A 73 16.27 0.02 5.83
CA CYS A 73 16.08 0.38 7.23
C CYS A 73 17.15 -0.26 8.12
N MET A 74 17.51 -1.53 7.87
CA MET A 74 18.50 -2.25 8.67
C MET A 74 19.91 -1.64 8.55
N GLU A 75 20.28 -1.14 7.37
CA GLU A 75 21.56 -0.43 7.18
C GLU A 75 21.56 0.99 7.77
N ASN A 76 20.37 1.57 8.00
CA ASN A 76 20.20 2.86 8.68
C ASN A 76 20.09 2.72 10.21
N CYS A 77 19.95 1.49 10.71
CA CYS A 77 19.90 1.15 12.12
C CYS A 77 21.33 1.18 12.70
N HIS A 78 21.51 1.84 13.84
CA HIS A 78 22.76 1.83 14.59
C HIS A 78 22.69 0.79 15.72
N ASP A 79 23.85 0.28 16.16
CA ASP A 79 23.94 -0.76 17.21
C ASP A 79 23.32 -0.34 18.56
N GLU A 80 23.09 0.97 18.77
CA GLU A 80 22.49 1.55 19.97
C GLU A 80 20.98 1.80 19.84
N ASP A 81 20.36 1.49 18.69
CA ASP A 81 18.91 1.70 18.51
C ASP A 81 18.12 0.73 19.41
N GLU A 82 17.31 1.30 20.32
CA GLU A 82 16.39 0.58 21.21
C GLU A 82 15.45 -0.36 20.43
N THR A 83 14.92 -1.39 21.09
CA THR A 83 13.84 -2.21 20.52
C THR A 83 12.61 -1.35 20.22
N TRP A 84 12.35 -1.05 18.95
CA TRP A 84 11.18 -0.29 18.49
C TRP A 84 10.20 -1.17 17.69
N GLN A 85 8.97 -0.70 17.57
CA GLN A 85 7.93 -1.28 16.71
C GLN A 85 7.37 -0.17 15.84
N ALA A 86 7.20 -0.43 14.55
CA ALA A 86 6.75 0.57 13.60
C ALA A 86 6.21 -0.09 12.34
N ARG A 87 5.39 0.65 11.59
CA ARG A 87 4.79 0.23 10.31
C ARG A 87 5.16 1.19 9.20
N GLU A 88 5.21 0.67 7.99
CA GLU A 88 5.32 1.46 6.78
C GLU A 88 4.01 1.36 5.99
N TRP A 89 3.62 2.48 5.41
CA TRP A 89 2.36 2.61 4.68
C TRP A 89 2.61 3.25 3.33
N PHE A 90 2.06 2.66 2.27
CA PHE A 90 1.91 3.38 1.02
C PHE A 90 0.82 4.44 1.16
N VAL A 91 1.11 5.65 0.69
CA VAL A 91 0.19 6.80 0.78
C VAL A 91 0.09 7.54 -0.54
N VAL A 92 -1.10 8.05 -0.83
CA VAL A 92 -1.32 9.00 -1.93
C VAL A 92 -1.10 10.41 -1.38
N ARG A 93 0.05 11.03 -1.68
CA ARG A 93 0.39 12.38 -1.20
C ARG A 93 -0.29 13.48 -2.02
N LYS A 94 -0.61 13.18 -3.28
CA LYS A 94 -1.31 14.09 -4.18
C LYS A 94 -2.16 13.27 -5.15
N ALA A 95 -3.39 13.71 -5.40
CA ALA A 95 -4.29 13.12 -6.37
C ALA A 95 -5.03 14.23 -7.12
N GLU A 96 -4.99 14.20 -8.44
CA GLU A 96 -5.65 15.17 -9.31
C GLU A 96 -6.25 14.47 -10.53
N ILE A 97 -7.28 15.07 -11.09
CA ILE A 97 -7.81 14.72 -12.41
C ILE A 97 -7.47 15.86 -13.36
N GLN A 98 -6.75 15.53 -14.42
CA GLN A 98 -6.42 16.48 -15.49
C GLN A 98 -7.34 16.22 -16.68
N LEU A 99 -7.75 17.28 -17.37
CA LEU A 99 -8.50 17.21 -18.61
C LEU A 99 -7.61 17.73 -19.73
N SER A 100 -7.39 16.92 -20.75
CA SER A 100 -6.68 17.35 -21.96
C SER A 100 -7.58 18.16 -22.89
N ASP A 101 -6.97 18.85 -23.87
CA ASP A 101 -7.70 19.65 -24.86
C ASP A 101 -8.68 18.82 -25.73
N ASP A 102 -8.41 17.51 -25.87
CA ASP A 102 -9.27 16.54 -26.55
C ASP A 102 -10.29 15.84 -25.61
N ASN A 103 -10.51 16.40 -24.41
CA ASN A 103 -11.45 15.91 -23.39
C ASN A 103 -11.15 14.52 -22.82
N VAL A 104 -9.87 14.12 -22.80
CA VAL A 104 -9.44 12.90 -22.11
C VAL A 104 -9.20 13.19 -20.64
N VAL A 105 -9.80 12.35 -19.79
CA VAL A 105 -9.63 12.41 -18.33
C VAL A 105 -8.38 11.62 -17.94
N ILE A 106 -7.39 12.31 -17.36
CA ILE A 106 -6.10 11.73 -17.01
C ILE A 106 -5.91 11.79 -15.49
N PRO A 107 -5.98 10.65 -14.78
CA PRO A 107 -5.71 10.63 -13.34
C PRO A 107 -4.20 10.78 -13.08
N PHE A 108 -3.86 11.72 -12.21
CA PHE A 108 -2.49 11.94 -11.72
C PHE A 108 -2.41 11.66 -10.23
N VAL A 109 -1.41 10.89 -9.81
CA VAL A 109 -1.13 10.63 -8.39
C VAL A 109 0.36 10.83 -8.11
N LYS A 110 0.67 11.36 -6.93
CA LYS A 110 2.00 11.31 -6.34
C LYS A 110 1.94 10.38 -5.14
N MET A 111 2.52 9.20 -5.31
CA MET A 111 2.61 8.20 -4.25
C MET A 111 3.80 8.49 -3.32
N GLY A 112 3.81 7.84 -2.18
CA GLY A 112 4.94 7.82 -1.26
C GLY A 112 4.80 6.70 -0.23
N VAL A 113 5.76 6.65 0.68
CA VAL A 113 5.74 5.81 1.86
C VAL A 113 5.79 6.69 3.11
N GLU A 114 5.09 6.29 4.16
CA GLU A 114 5.16 6.88 5.49
C GLU A 114 5.50 5.80 6.50
N ALA A 115 6.41 6.11 7.42
CA ALA A 115 6.70 5.25 8.57
C ALA A 115 6.03 5.82 9.83
N ARG A 116 5.45 4.93 10.63
CA ARG A 116 4.79 5.27 11.90
C ARG A 116 5.24 4.31 12.99
N GLU A 117 5.89 4.82 14.03
CA GLU A 117 6.12 4.06 15.27
C GLU A 117 4.79 3.59 15.85
N GLN A 118 4.78 2.41 16.47
CA GLN A 118 3.63 1.86 17.16
C GLN A 118 3.80 2.01 18.66
N VAL A 119 2.75 2.49 19.32
CA VAL A 119 2.68 2.64 20.77
C VAL A 119 1.59 1.75 21.33
N LEU A 120 1.85 1.11 22.46
CA LEU A 120 0.85 0.31 23.16
C LEU A 120 -0.12 1.27 23.86
N LYS A 121 -1.39 1.27 23.42
CA LYS A 121 -2.47 2.03 24.05
C LYS A 121 -3.50 1.08 24.62
N GLY A 122 -3.37 0.78 25.91
CA GLY A 122 -4.18 -0.26 26.56
C GLY A 122 -3.71 -1.65 26.11
N SER A 123 -4.57 -2.41 25.45
CA SER A 123 -4.28 -3.76 24.95
C SER A 123 -4.01 -3.83 23.44
N SER A 124 -3.98 -2.68 22.74
CA SER A 124 -3.75 -2.63 21.30
C SER A 124 -2.55 -1.75 20.94
N LEU A 125 -1.83 -2.16 19.89
CA LEU A 125 -0.81 -1.35 19.24
C LEU A 125 -1.50 -0.37 18.30
N VAL A 126 -1.17 0.92 18.43
CA VAL A 126 -1.69 1.99 17.57
C VAL A 126 -0.53 2.81 17.01
N ASP A 127 -0.70 3.34 15.80
CA ASP A 127 0.31 4.22 15.20
C ASP A 127 0.42 5.52 16.00
N ALA A 128 1.64 5.93 16.29
CA ALA A 128 1.95 7.21 16.88
C ALA A 128 1.59 8.34 15.91
N ALA A 129 1.07 9.44 16.45
CA ALA A 129 0.73 10.62 15.65
C ALA A 129 1.96 11.28 15.01
N VAL A 130 3.12 11.17 15.66
CA VAL A 130 4.40 11.70 15.21
C VAL A 130 5.45 10.63 15.46
N THR A 131 6.24 10.33 14.43
CA THR A 131 7.44 9.47 14.55
C THR A 131 8.67 10.35 14.44
N ARG A 132 9.68 10.06 15.26
CA ARG A 132 10.95 10.83 15.27
C ARG A 132 11.63 10.80 13.90
N SER A 133 12.11 11.94 13.42
CA SER A 133 12.71 12.06 12.07
C SER A 133 14.01 11.28 11.92
N ASN A 134 14.72 11.00 13.01
CA ASN A 134 15.92 10.17 12.99
C ASN A 134 15.64 8.67 12.97
N HIS A 135 14.36 8.23 13.03
CA HIS A 135 13.99 6.82 13.02
C HIS A 135 14.47 6.14 11.72
N PRO A 136 15.08 4.93 11.78
CA PRO A 136 15.56 4.23 10.59
C PRO A 136 14.49 4.02 9.51
N LEU A 137 13.26 3.61 9.88
CA LEU A 137 12.16 3.50 8.90
C LEU A 137 11.71 4.85 8.34
N VAL A 138 11.80 5.96 9.10
CA VAL A 138 11.44 7.28 8.56
C VAL A 138 12.43 7.67 7.48
N LYS A 139 13.74 7.51 7.74
CA LYS A 139 14.79 7.76 6.74
C LYS A 139 14.59 6.90 5.48
N TYR A 140 14.25 5.62 5.66
CA TYR A 140 13.98 4.73 4.54
C TYR A 140 12.71 5.15 3.77
N ALA A 141 11.60 5.43 4.45
CA ALA A 141 10.34 5.87 3.84
C ALA A 141 10.51 7.20 3.07
N GLU A 142 11.34 8.12 3.57
CA GLU A 142 11.69 9.35 2.87
C GLU A 142 12.50 9.09 1.60
N ALA A 143 13.52 8.24 1.67
CA ALA A 143 14.32 7.84 0.50
C ALA A 143 13.48 7.10 -0.56
N PHE A 144 12.61 6.20 -0.11
CA PHE A 144 11.67 5.47 -0.96
C PHE A 144 10.70 6.45 -1.62
N THR A 145 10.12 7.38 -0.86
CA THR A 145 9.22 8.40 -1.40
C THR A 145 9.91 9.27 -2.44
N HIS A 146 11.14 9.73 -2.16
CA HIS A 146 11.90 10.55 -3.09
C HIS A 146 12.13 9.83 -4.42
N SER A 147 12.32 8.51 -4.37
CA SER A 147 12.61 7.68 -5.55
C SER A 147 11.40 6.91 -6.06
N PHE A 148 10.18 7.19 -5.57
CA PHE A 148 9.01 6.31 -5.75
C PHE A 148 8.75 5.99 -7.22
N ASP A 149 8.76 7.01 -8.09
CA ASP A 149 8.47 6.81 -9.51
C ASP A 149 9.52 5.92 -10.19
N LEU A 150 10.80 6.11 -9.87
CA LEU A 150 11.86 5.24 -10.37
C LEU A 150 11.73 3.80 -9.86
N ILE A 151 11.32 3.63 -8.60
CA ILE A 151 11.08 2.31 -8.00
C ILE A 151 9.90 1.64 -8.70
N ALA A 152 8.81 2.37 -8.96
CA ALA A 152 7.66 1.86 -9.70
C ALA A 152 8.09 1.37 -11.09
N GLU A 153 8.88 2.14 -11.84
CA GLU A 153 9.38 1.69 -13.16
C GLU A 153 10.24 0.42 -13.10
N ARG A 154 10.90 0.14 -11.97
CA ARG A 154 11.80 -1.01 -11.78
C ARG A 154 11.15 -2.22 -11.11
N LYS A 155 10.05 -2.00 -10.39
CA LYS A 155 9.35 -3.03 -9.60
C LYS A 155 7.88 -3.04 -10.01
N SER A 156 7.52 -4.01 -10.84
CA SER A 156 6.17 -4.16 -11.42
C SER A 156 5.07 -4.06 -10.37
N VAL A 157 5.21 -4.71 -9.22
CA VAL A 157 4.20 -4.67 -8.15
C VAL A 157 3.94 -3.24 -7.62
N ILE A 158 4.99 -2.42 -7.51
CA ILE A 158 4.89 -1.02 -7.08
C ILE A 158 4.27 -0.15 -8.18
N TYR A 159 4.60 -0.43 -9.46
CA TYR A 159 3.91 0.16 -10.60
C TYR A 159 2.40 -0.13 -10.56
N HIS A 160 2.00 -1.38 -10.36
CA HIS A 160 0.58 -1.75 -10.32
C HIS A 160 -0.15 -1.14 -9.13
N LEU A 161 0.50 -0.99 -7.97
CA LEU A 161 -0.07 -0.24 -6.86
C LEU A 161 -0.33 1.23 -7.23
N ARG A 162 0.59 1.88 -7.97
CA ARG A 162 0.40 3.25 -8.47
C ARG A 162 -0.78 3.33 -9.45
N GLU A 163 -0.90 2.38 -10.37
CA GLU A 163 -2.01 2.35 -11.33
C GLU A 163 -3.35 2.05 -10.64
N LEU A 164 -3.36 1.22 -9.60
CA LEU A 164 -4.53 1.04 -8.73
C LEU A 164 -4.93 2.33 -8.03
N ALA A 165 -3.97 3.11 -7.51
CA ALA A 165 -4.27 4.41 -6.91
C ALA A 165 -4.90 5.39 -7.92
N LYS A 166 -4.37 5.45 -9.16
CA LYS A 166 -4.99 6.23 -10.24
C LYS A 166 -6.41 5.78 -10.55
N ALA A 167 -6.66 4.47 -10.61
CA ALA A 167 -7.99 3.92 -10.83
C ALA A 167 -8.96 4.29 -9.70
N SER A 168 -8.51 4.27 -8.45
CA SER A 168 -9.31 4.70 -7.28
C SER A 168 -9.65 6.20 -7.32
N VAL A 169 -8.71 7.05 -7.72
CA VAL A 169 -8.94 8.50 -7.90
C VAL A 169 -9.93 8.77 -9.04
N LEU A 170 -9.79 8.06 -10.15
CA LEU A 170 -10.72 8.16 -11.28
C LEU A 170 -12.13 7.68 -10.87
N ALA A 171 -12.23 6.56 -10.15
CA ALA A 171 -13.50 6.05 -9.63
C ALA A 171 -14.19 7.06 -8.70
N LYS A 172 -13.43 7.69 -7.80
CA LYS A 172 -13.92 8.78 -6.95
C LYS A 172 -14.47 9.93 -7.80
N PHE A 173 -13.71 10.41 -8.77
CA PHE A 173 -14.13 11.50 -9.64
C PHE A 173 -15.42 11.18 -10.41
N MET A 174 -15.52 9.99 -10.99
CA MET A 174 -16.70 9.59 -11.77
C MET A 174 -17.98 9.59 -10.91
N ILE A 175 -17.88 9.03 -9.70
CA ILE A 175 -19.02 8.96 -8.76
C ILE A 175 -19.39 10.35 -8.24
N GLU A 176 -18.41 11.15 -7.81
CA GLU A 176 -18.65 12.49 -7.25
C GLU A 176 -19.14 13.50 -8.29
N SER A 177 -18.76 13.31 -9.56
CA SER A 177 -19.25 14.13 -10.68
C SER A 177 -20.67 13.75 -11.13
N GLY A 178 -21.28 12.72 -10.53
CA GLY A 178 -22.62 12.26 -10.88
C GLY A 178 -22.72 11.65 -12.27
N LEU A 179 -21.62 11.08 -12.80
CA LEU A 179 -21.66 10.37 -14.07
C LEU A 179 -22.59 9.16 -13.95
N ARG A 180 -23.48 9.01 -14.92
CA ARG A 180 -24.37 7.84 -15.01
C ARG A 180 -23.56 6.68 -15.59
N LEU A 181 -23.06 5.83 -14.71
CA LEU A 181 -22.33 4.62 -15.09
C LEU A 181 -23.31 3.46 -15.23
N ASP A 182 -23.24 2.74 -16.35
CA ASP A 182 -24.00 1.51 -16.55
C ASP A 182 -23.52 0.40 -15.60
N GLN A 183 -24.42 -0.52 -15.25
CA GLN A 183 -24.12 -1.65 -14.36
C GLN A 183 -22.92 -2.49 -14.82
N SER A 184 -22.72 -2.60 -16.14
CA SER A 184 -21.59 -3.31 -16.74
C SER A 184 -20.22 -2.80 -16.27
N TRP A 185 -20.09 -1.51 -15.94
CA TRP A 185 -18.85 -0.95 -15.39
C TRP A 185 -18.49 -1.54 -14.02
N PHE A 186 -19.50 -1.91 -13.23
CA PHE A 186 -19.34 -2.55 -11.94
C PHE A 186 -19.08 -4.05 -12.10
N ASP A 187 -19.77 -4.68 -13.06
CA ASP A 187 -19.67 -6.12 -13.34
C ASP A 187 -18.32 -6.55 -13.93
N LEU A 188 -17.50 -5.60 -14.42
CA LEU A 188 -16.09 -5.85 -14.77
C LEU A 188 -15.21 -6.26 -13.56
N ALA A 189 -15.74 -6.23 -12.33
CA ALA A 189 -15.00 -6.67 -11.15
C ALA A 189 -15.00 -8.20 -11.08
N GLU A 190 -13.81 -8.80 -11.03
CA GLU A 190 -13.66 -10.25 -10.85
C GLU A 190 -14.27 -10.71 -9.52
N GLU A 191 -14.77 -11.95 -9.49
CA GLU A 191 -15.20 -12.60 -8.26
C GLU A 191 -13.98 -12.95 -7.39
N ALA A 192 -14.11 -12.69 -6.08
CA ALA A 192 -13.09 -13.04 -5.11
C ALA A 192 -12.93 -14.56 -5.02
N LYS A 193 -11.69 -15.04 -5.13
CA LYS A 193 -11.37 -16.44 -4.84
C LYS A 193 -11.29 -16.67 -3.34
N THR A 194 -11.64 -17.86 -2.87
CA THR A 194 -11.40 -18.25 -1.47
C THR A 194 -9.90 -18.31 -1.22
N THR A 195 -9.39 -17.42 -0.37
CA THR A 195 -7.96 -17.38 0.00
C THR A 195 -7.79 -17.47 1.51
N SER A 196 -6.76 -18.16 1.98
CA SER A 196 -6.40 -18.17 3.40
C SER A 196 -5.73 -16.84 3.79
N PRO A 197 -6.11 -16.21 4.92
CA PRO A 197 -5.50 -14.96 5.38
C PRO A 197 -4.02 -15.10 5.80
N LEU A 198 -3.52 -16.34 5.92
CA LEU A 198 -2.13 -16.66 6.28
C LEU A 198 -1.29 -17.17 5.11
N GLU A 199 -1.91 -17.44 3.95
CA GLU A 199 -1.21 -18.01 2.80
C GLU A 199 -0.38 -16.93 2.09
N ILE A 200 0.89 -17.22 1.80
CA ILE A 200 1.74 -16.36 0.97
C ILE A 200 1.60 -16.83 -0.49
N PRO A 201 0.90 -16.08 -1.35
CA PRO A 201 0.76 -16.39 -2.76
C PRO A 201 2.09 -16.27 -3.50
N GLN A 202 2.17 -16.88 -4.68
CA GLN A 202 3.34 -16.78 -5.54
C GLN A 202 3.63 -15.30 -5.86
N LEU A 203 4.81 -14.84 -5.45
CA LEU A 203 5.25 -13.46 -5.64
C LEU A 203 5.53 -13.21 -7.12
N TRP A 204 5.18 -12.03 -7.62
CA TRP A 204 5.40 -11.69 -9.04
C TRP A 204 6.88 -11.66 -9.46
N LEU A 205 7.79 -11.57 -8.48
CA LEU A 205 9.23 -11.57 -8.71
C LEU A 205 9.82 -12.98 -8.91
N GLU A 206 9.06 -14.04 -8.63
CA GLU A 206 9.48 -15.43 -8.77
C GLU A 206 9.02 -16.07 -10.10
N ARG A 207 8.79 -15.25 -11.13
CA ARG A 207 8.44 -15.70 -12.49
C ARG A 207 9.64 -15.72 -13.43
#